data_AF-A0A9E4LGP0-F1
#
_entry.id   AF-A0A9E4LGP0-F1
#
_cell.length_a   1.000
_cell.length_b   1.000
_cell.length_c   1.000
_cell.angle_alpha   90.00
_cell.angle_beta   90.00
_cell.angle_gamma   90.00
#
_symmetry.space_group_name_H-M   'P 1'
#
loop_
_entity.id
_entity.type
_entity.pdbx_description
1 polymer ?
#
loop_
_entity_poly.entity_id
_entity_poly.type
_entity_poly.pdbx_seq_one_letter_code
_entity_poly.pdbx_strand_id
1 'polypeptide(L)'
;MHSGASIGRGKGERQIIATNVDTAFIVQAVDRDFNINRIERYLTICNASNVGPVIVLNKIDLLEPEAINAIIESVKLRIEDVRYSPSALKPEKVLRP
;
A
#
# COMPACT_ATOMS: atom_id res chain seq x y z
N MET A 1 13.88 47.10 0.07
CA MET A 1 13.14 46.32 -0.95
C MET A 1 13.98 45.12 -1.31
N HIS A 2 13.53 43.90 -1.05
CA HIS A 2 13.83 42.64 -1.77
C HIS A 2 13.10 41.53 -1.00
N SER A 3 11.79 41.42 -1.25
CA SER A 3 10.99 40.27 -0.80
C SER A 3 11.36 39.07 -1.66
N GLY A 4 12.10 38.12 -1.10
CA GLY A 4 12.34 36.82 -1.71
C GLY A 4 11.10 35.95 -1.56
N ALA A 5 10.18 36.03 -2.52
CA ALA A 5 9.11 35.05 -2.66
C ALA A 5 9.74 33.70 -3.01
N SER A 6 9.62 32.71 -2.11
CA SER A 6 9.94 31.31 -2.42
C SER A 6 8.92 30.79 -3.42
N ILE A 7 9.31 30.79 -4.69
CA ILE A 7 8.56 30.20 -5.81
C ILE A 7 8.54 28.69 -5.56
N GLY A 8 7.36 28.13 -5.30
CA GLY A 8 7.15 26.69 -5.19
C GLY A 8 7.65 26.01 -6.46
N ARG A 9 8.74 25.25 -6.35
CA ARG A 9 9.25 24.43 -7.45
C ARG A 9 8.17 23.43 -7.89
N GLY A 10 7.83 23.52 -9.16
CA GLY A 10 7.12 22.57 -10.02
C GLY A 10 6.25 21.51 -9.36
N LYS A 11 4.93 21.61 -9.59
CA LYS A 11 4.03 20.45 -9.57
C LYS A 11 4.51 19.43 -10.62
N GLY A 12 5.36 18.47 -10.25
CA GLY A 12 5.75 17.36 -11.13
C GLY A 12 7.21 16.91 -11.09
N GLU A 13 8.10 17.59 -10.38
CA GLU A 13 9.47 17.09 -10.22
C GLU A 13 9.49 15.89 -9.25
N ARG A 14 10.10 14.76 -9.67
CA ARG A 14 10.30 13.60 -8.80
C ARG A 14 11.24 14.00 -7.67
N GLN A 15 10.79 13.85 -6.42
CA GLN A 15 11.59 14.06 -5.23
C GLN A 15 11.93 12.71 -4.60
N ILE A 16 13.20 12.51 -4.24
CA ILE A 16 13.63 11.34 -3.48
C ILE A 16 13.15 11.52 -2.04
N ILE A 17 12.34 10.58 -1.55
CA ILE A 17 11.80 10.59 -0.19
C ILE A 17 12.37 9.47 0.70
N ALA A 18 12.98 8.44 0.11
CA ALA A 18 13.57 7.30 0.81
C ALA A 18 14.63 6.61 -0.06
N THR A 19 15.58 5.91 0.57
CA THR A 19 16.63 5.08 -0.07
C THR A 19 16.83 3.80 0.74
N ASN A 20 17.40 2.76 0.14
CA ASN A 20 17.67 1.47 0.78
C ASN A 20 16.40 0.84 1.43
N VAL A 21 15.31 0.79 0.67
CA VAL A 21 14.04 0.21 1.09
C VAL A 21 13.79 -1.06 0.27
N ASP A 22 13.66 -2.20 0.95
CA ASP A 22 13.43 -3.49 0.30
C ASP A 22 11.95 -3.92 0.34
N THR A 23 11.13 -3.28 1.18
CA THR A 23 9.73 -3.66 1.40
C THR A 23 8.82 -2.44 1.55
N ALA A 24 7.64 -2.50 0.95
CA ALA A 24 6.60 -1.48 1.05
C ALA A 24 5.28 -2.07 1.57
N PHE A 25 4.71 -1.44 2.58
CA PHE A 25 3.40 -1.81 3.11
C PHE A 25 2.30 -0.99 2.42
N ILE A 26 1.41 -1.66 1.70
CA ILE A 26 0.24 -1.08 1.06
C ILE A 26 -0.94 -1.27 2.01
N VAL A 27 -1.22 -0.26 2.83
CA VAL A 27 -2.28 -0.29 3.84
C VAL A 27 -3.59 0.26 3.26
N GLN A 28 -4.65 -0.53 3.30
CA GLN A 28 -5.99 -0.15 2.83
C GLN A 28 -7.03 -0.54 3.89
N ALA A 29 -7.93 0.39 4.23
CA ALA A 29 -9.05 0.08 5.11
C ALA A 29 -10.11 -0.72 4.33
N VAL A 30 -10.74 -1.70 4.99
CA VAL A 30 -11.83 -2.51 4.40
C VAL A 30 -13.22 -1.90 4.62
N ASP A 31 -13.27 -0.61 4.99
CA ASP A 31 -14.53 0.12 5.12
C ASP A 31 -15.07 0.57 3.74
N ARG A 32 -15.75 1.71 3.67
CA ARG A 32 -16.41 2.20 2.45
C ARG A 32 -15.45 2.70 1.36
N ASP A 33 -14.15 2.87 1.64
CA ASP A 33 -13.15 3.36 0.67
C ASP A 33 -12.16 2.27 0.20
N PHE A 34 -12.55 0.99 0.32
CA PHE A 34 -11.77 -0.10 -0.25
C PHE A 34 -11.72 0.00 -1.78
N ASN A 35 -10.52 0.05 -2.36
CA ASN A 35 -10.33 0.21 -3.79
C ASN A 35 -9.16 -0.62 -4.32
N ILE A 36 -9.51 -1.69 -5.05
CA ILE A 36 -8.54 -2.62 -5.62
C ILE A 36 -7.60 -1.96 -6.66
N ASN A 37 -8.10 -0.99 -7.44
CA ASN A 37 -7.28 -0.28 -8.43
C ASN A 37 -6.16 0.53 -7.76
N ARG A 38 -6.38 1.02 -6.53
CA ARG A 38 -5.32 1.70 -5.76
C ARG A 38 -4.23 0.71 -5.39
N ILE A 39 -4.59 -0.49 -4.94
CA ILE A 39 -3.64 -1.56 -4.61
C ILE A 39 -2.80 -1.90 -5.85
N GLU A 40 -3.44 -2.19 -6.99
CA GLU A 40 -2.76 -2.50 -8.25
C GLU A 40 -1.77 -1.40 -8.65
N ARG A 41 -2.18 -0.12 -8.56
CA ARG A 41 -1.29 0.99 -8.86
C ARG A 41 -0.06 1.02 -7.96
N TYR A 42 -0.22 0.75 -6.66
CA TYR A 42 0.92 0.70 -5.74
C TYR A 42 1.80 -0.52 -5.98
N LEU A 43 1.23 -1.66 -6.37
CA LEU A 43 1.99 -2.83 -6.80
C LEU A 43 2.87 -2.53 -8.01
N THR A 44 2.33 -1.84 -9.02
CA THR A 44 3.11 -1.39 -10.19
C THR A 44 4.29 -0.51 -9.77
N ILE A 45 4.10 0.39 -8.80
CA ILE A 45 5.18 1.24 -8.27
C ILE A 45 6.23 0.40 -7.54
N CYS A 46 5.82 -0.56 -6.72
CA CYS A 46 6.71 -1.45 -5.98
C CYS A 46 7.55 -2.32 -6.95
N ASN A 47 6.89 -2.92 -7.95
CA ASN A 47 7.54 -3.72 -8.98
C ASN A 47 8.55 -2.89 -9.79
N ALA A 48 8.17 -1.68 -10.22
CA ALA A 48 9.07 -0.76 -10.91
C ALA A 48 10.27 -0.30 -10.06
N SER A 49 10.17 -0.41 -8.73
CA SER A 49 11.21 -0.01 -7.78
C SER A 49 11.99 -1.20 -7.21
N ASN A 50 11.68 -2.44 -7.63
CA ASN A 50 12.21 -3.68 -7.08
C ASN A 50 12.05 -3.79 -5.55
N VAL A 51 10.93 -3.27 -5.03
CA VAL A 51 10.54 -3.30 -3.62
C VAL A 51 9.48 -4.37 -3.44
N GLY A 52 9.64 -5.24 -2.44
CA GLY A 52 8.66 -6.27 -2.11
C GLY A 52 7.37 -5.65 -1.55
N PRO A 53 6.20 -5.83 -2.19
CA PRO A 53 4.96 -5.30 -1.66
C PRO A 53 4.34 -6.23 -0.61
N VAL A 54 3.78 -5.64 0.45
CA VAL A 54 2.94 -6.31 1.45
C VAL A 54 1.61 -5.58 1.52
N ILE A 55 0.52 -6.28 1.21
CA ILE A 55 -0.84 -5.72 1.34
C ILE A 55 -1.33 -5.94 2.77
N VAL A 56 -1.81 -4.86 3.40
CA VAL A 56 -2.38 -4.84 4.74
C VAL A 56 -3.82 -4.33 4.66
N LEU A 57 -4.77 -5.20 5.00
CA LEU A 57 -6.18 -4.84 5.14
C LEU A 57 -6.45 -4.40 6.58
N ASN A 58 -6.71 -3.11 6.77
CA ASN A 58 -6.97 -2.49 8.07
C ASN A 58 -8.48 -2.35 8.35
N LYS A 59 -8.85 -2.19 9.62
CA LYS A 59 -10.23 -2.05 10.11
C LYS A 59 -11.14 -3.24 9.81
N ILE A 60 -10.59 -4.45 9.83
CA ILE A 60 -11.37 -5.67 9.58
C ILE A 60 -12.43 -5.93 10.64
N ASP A 61 -12.30 -5.32 11.81
CA ASP A 61 -13.28 -5.31 12.90
C ASP A 61 -14.63 -4.68 12.51
N LEU A 62 -14.68 -3.93 11.40
CA LEU A 62 -15.91 -3.33 10.88
C LEU A 62 -16.72 -4.26 9.97
N LEU A 63 -16.22 -5.47 9.70
CA LEU A 63 -16.84 -6.42 8.77
C LEU A 63 -17.08 -7.78 9.41
N GLU A 64 -18.16 -8.42 8.97
CA GLU A 64 -18.40 -9.84 9.26
C GLU A 64 -17.38 -10.73 8.52
N PRO A 65 -17.06 -11.92 9.06
CA PRO A 65 -16.08 -12.83 8.49
C PRO A 65 -16.29 -13.15 7.00
N GLU A 66 -17.54 -13.28 6.56
CA GLU A 66 -17.90 -13.57 5.17
C GLU A 66 -17.48 -12.42 4.23
N ALA A 67 -17.68 -11.17 4.65
CA ALA A 67 -17.31 -10.00 3.89
C ALA A 67 -15.78 -9.87 3.79
N ILE A 68 -15.06 -10.17 4.88
CA ILE A 68 -13.59 -10.20 4.88
C ILE A 68 -13.09 -11.24 3.85
N ASN A 69 -13.68 -12.43 3.84
CA ASN A 69 -13.31 -13.49 2.89
C ASN A 69 -13.55 -13.08 1.43
N ALA A 70 -14.69 -12.45 1.14
CA ALA A 70 -14.99 -11.95 -0.21
C ALA A 70 -13.96 -10.90 -0.69
N ILE A 71 -13.51 -10.01 0.21
CA ILE A 71 -12.45 -9.05 -0.11
C ILE A 71 -11.14 -9.78 -0.39
N ILE A 72 -10.73 -10.72 0.47
CA ILE A 72 -9.51 -11.51 0.28
C ILE A 72 -9.54 -12.25 -1.07
N GLU A 73 -10.68 -12.84 -1.43
CA GLU A 73 -10.85 -13.52 -2.71
C GLU A 73 -10.74 -12.55 -3.90
N SER A 74 -11.36 -11.38 -3.81
CA SER A 74 -11.27 -10.34 -4.85
C SER A 74 -9.83 -9.87 -5.09
N VAL A 75 -9.03 -9.79 -4.03
CA VAL A 75 -7.60 -9.44 -4.08
C VAL A 75 -6.81 -10.58 -4.71
N LYS A 76 -7.03 -11.82 -4.27
CA LYS A 76 -6.34 -13.02 -4.82
C LYS A 76 -6.60 -13.23 -6.30
N LEU A 77 -7.82 -12.99 -6.77
CA LEU A 77 -8.18 -13.17 -8.18
C LEU A 77 -7.52 -12.15 -9.12
N ARG A 78 -7.16 -10.97 -8.62
CA ARG A 78 -6.56 -9.92 -9.44
C ARG A 78 -5.05 -9.84 -9.33
N ILE A 79 -4.48 -10.38 -8.26
CA ILE A 79 -3.08 -10.19 -7.91
C ILE A 79 -2.45 -11.57 -7.75
N GLU A 80 -1.89 -12.06 -8.85
CA GLU A 80 -1.06 -13.26 -8.87
C GLU A 80 0.32 -12.90 -8.28
N ASP A 81 0.81 -13.71 -7.33
CA ASP A 81 2.18 -13.65 -6.77
C ASP A 81 2.55 -12.46 -5.85
N VAL A 82 1.62 -11.98 -5.01
CA VAL A 82 1.94 -11.02 -3.92
C VAL A 82 1.77 -11.65 -2.54
N ARG A 83 2.77 -11.44 -1.67
CA ARG A 83 2.73 -11.85 -0.26
C ARG A 83 1.61 -11.08 0.45
N TYR A 84 0.46 -11.73 0.63
CA TYR A 84 -0.69 -11.16 1.36
C TYR A 84 -0.59 -11.49 2.85
N SER A 85 -0.81 -10.50 3.73
CA SER A 85 -0.95 -10.72 5.16
C SER A 85 -2.29 -10.17 5.65
N PRO A 86 -3.31 -11.02 5.87
CA PRO A 86 -4.56 -10.61 6.47
C PRO A 86 -4.27 -10.28 7.94
N SER A 87 -4.02 -9.02 8.25
CA SER A 87 -3.53 -8.64 9.59
C SER A 87 -4.55 -7.80 10.36
N ALA A 88 -5.22 -8.48 11.29
CA ALA A 88 -5.21 -8.06 12.70
C ALA A 88 -3.90 -8.51 13.43
N LEU A 89 -2.86 -8.89 12.69
CA LEU A 89 -1.63 -9.49 13.23
C LEU A 89 -0.45 -8.52 13.12
N LYS A 90 0.20 -8.38 14.27
CA LYS A 90 1.31 -7.47 14.57
C LYS A 90 2.39 -7.44 13.46
N PRO A 91 2.94 -6.25 13.15
CA PRO A 91 3.93 -6.04 12.09
C PRO A 91 5.19 -6.93 12.20
N GLU A 92 5.44 -7.49 13.37
CA GLU A 92 6.53 -8.42 13.70
C GLU A 92 6.49 -9.80 12.99
N LYS A 93 5.39 -10.18 12.33
CA LYS A 93 5.31 -11.46 11.58
C LYS A 93 5.52 -11.36 10.08
N VAL A 94 5.51 -10.16 9.51
CA VAL A 94 5.70 -9.96 8.06
C VAL A 94 7.19 -9.85 7.71
N LEU A 95 7.99 -9.38 8.67
CA LEU A 95 9.45 -9.26 8.58
C LEU A 95 10.10 -10.49 9.23
N ARG A 96 10.22 -11.58 8.48
CA ARG A 96 11.30 -12.55 8.75
C ARG A 96 12.21 -12.61 7.51
N PRO A 97 13.53 -12.53 7.71
CA PRO A 97 14.51 -12.64 6.62
C PRO A 97 14.45 -14.01 5.94
#